data_AF-E9B5I2-F1
#
_entry.id   AF-E9B5I2-F1
#
_cell.length_a   1.000
_cell.length_b   1.000
_cell.length_c   1.000
_cell.angle_alpha   90.00
_cell.angle_beta   90.00
_cell.angle_gamma   90.00
#
_symmetry.space_group_name_H-M   'P 1'
#
loop_
_entity.id
_entity.type
_entity.pdbx_description
1 polymer ?
#
loop_
_entity_poly.entity_id
_entity_poly.type
_entity_poly.pdbx_seq_one_letter_code
_entity_poly.pdbx_strand_id
1 'polypeptide(L)'
;MGHHADPNKYVAYRDATVLQHRIATFVLVFSVVIIALVMIFSSVQHREAPCQDRAHEAEFDFMIPSDSTREAIVTALQTILEKRHCWLDFAPQNDDAPTKMQLSVLDTTAGLIAGRGFRLVRRSDGSNYHYELRAVFDKLCGTYPLISMEVMANVDYERVTYHIKATSLNTNNTVKYLQYSSLLTKEKNRVTTVPQLQSVFPGFHQLGPSTARLSAIQSTKYTVEGASQVYYNGSPLDIRVSVQHWQSDKGTPNFWRVVVSTQNMMAERDLVSLQSSIREGLTKLNLLCNATSSLCTDELDVYLR
;
A
#
# COMPACT_ATOMS: atom_id res chain seq x y z
N MET A 1 12.78 -64.53 -74.75
CA MET A 1 12.23 -64.35 -73.38
C MET A 1 12.65 -62.96 -72.92
N GLY A 2 11.68 -62.09 -72.66
CA GLY A 2 11.88 -60.65 -72.56
C GLY A 2 12.54 -60.21 -71.25
N HIS A 3 13.51 -59.33 -71.36
CA HIS A 3 13.85 -58.39 -70.30
C HIS A 3 13.20 -57.05 -70.66
N HIS A 4 11.99 -56.82 -70.15
CA HIS A 4 11.47 -55.46 -70.03
C HIS A 4 12.32 -54.75 -68.99
N ALA A 5 13.20 -53.86 -69.42
CA ALA A 5 13.84 -52.91 -68.53
C ALA A 5 12.75 -51.95 -68.04
N ASP A 6 12.34 -52.08 -66.78
CA ASP A 6 11.39 -51.17 -66.12
C ASP A 6 11.91 -49.72 -66.22
N PRO A 7 11.27 -48.80 -66.98
CA PRO A 7 11.80 -47.46 -67.19
C PRO A 7 11.60 -46.51 -65.99
N ASN A 8 10.96 -46.96 -64.90
CA ASN A 8 10.35 -46.04 -63.92
C ASN A 8 11.04 -45.92 -62.56
N LYS A 9 12.10 -46.69 -62.26
CA LYS A 9 12.76 -46.61 -60.94
C LYS A 9 13.50 -45.29 -60.70
N TYR A 10 14.13 -44.74 -61.75
CA TYR A 10 14.88 -43.48 -61.64
C TYR A 10 13.96 -42.26 -61.49
N VAL A 11 12.80 -42.26 -62.16
CA VAL A 11 11.79 -41.19 -62.05
C VAL A 11 11.12 -41.23 -60.68
N ALA A 12 10.71 -42.42 -60.22
CA ALA A 12 10.12 -42.59 -58.89
C ALA A 12 11.08 -42.22 -57.75
N TYR A 13 12.39 -42.51 -57.89
CA TYR A 13 13.40 -42.11 -56.92
C TYR A 13 13.61 -40.58 -56.90
N ARG A 14 13.61 -39.93 -58.08
CA ARG A 14 13.71 -38.47 -58.18
C ARG A 14 12.48 -37.77 -57.60
N ASP A 15 11.28 -38.30 -57.83
CA ASP A 15 10.06 -37.75 -57.25
C ASP A 15 10.00 -37.96 -55.73
N ALA A 16 10.46 -39.12 -55.23
CA ALA A 16 10.55 -39.40 -53.80
C ALA A 16 11.55 -38.47 -53.09
N THR A 17 12.72 -38.21 -53.70
CA THR A 17 13.72 -37.30 -53.12
C THR A 17 13.26 -35.83 -53.13
N VAL A 18 12.58 -35.39 -54.20
CA VAL A 18 11.96 -34.06 -54.25
C VAL A 18 10.85 -33.92 -53.21
N LEU A 19 10.01 -34.94 -53.04
CA LEU A 19 8.96 -34.97 -52.02
C LEU A 19 9.55 -34.94 -50.61
N GLN A 20 10.59 -35.73 -50.34
CA GLN A 20 11.29 -35.75 -49.06
C GLN A 20 11.90 -34.38 -48.74
N HIS A 21 12.48 -33.70 -49.74
CA HIS A 21 13.05 -32.37 -49.55
C HIS A 21 11.96 -31.32 -49.27
N ARG A 22 10.81 -31.41 -49.93
CA ARG A 22 9.65 -30.53 -49.65
C ARG A 22 9.09 -30.75 -48.25
N ILE A 23 8.96 -32.01 -47.82
CA ILE A 23 8.49 -32.34 -46.46
C ILE A 23 9.50 -31.85 -45.43
N ALA A 24 10.80 -32.09 -45.64
CA ALA A 24 11.84 -31.61 -44.74
C ALA A 24 11.83 -30.08 -44.61
N THR A 25 11.73 -29.37 -45.74
CA THR A 25 11.65 -27.91 -45.76
C THR A 25 10.38 -27.41 -45.06
N PHE A 26 9.24 -28.05 -45.30
CA PHE A 26 7.98 -27.72 -44.63
C PHE A 26 8.08 -27.91 -43.11
N VAL A 27 8.62 -29.04 -42.65
CA VAL A 27 8.83 -29.31 -41.22
C VAL A 27 9.77 -28.29 -40.59
N LEU A 28 10.85 -27.91 -41.29
CA LEU A 28 11.82 -26.94 -40.79
C LEU A 28 11.20 -25.53 -40.66
N VAL A 29 10.47 -25.09 -41.69
CA VAL A 29 9.74 -23.80 -41.64
C VAL A 29 8.67 -23.83 -40.54
N PHE A 30 7.92 -24.91 -40.43
CA PHE A 30 6.85 -25.05 -39.43
C PHE A 30 7.41 -25.07 -38.00
N SER A 31 8.55 -25.73 -37.78
CA SER A 31 9.20 -25.74 -36.46
C SER A 31 9.78 -24.37 -36.09
N VAL A 32 10.33 -23.60 -37.04
CA VAL A 32 10.73 -22.20 -36.80
C VAL A 32 9.53 -21.34 -36.42
N VAL A 33 8.39 -21.51 -37.10
CA VAL A 33 7.14 -20.79 -36.78
C VAL A 33 6.62 -21.15 -35.39
N ILE A 34 6.64 -22.43 -35.02
CA ILE A 34 6.25 -22.87 -33.67
C ILE A 34 7.16 -22.25 -32.60
N ILE A 35 8.48 -22.29 -32.80
CA ILE A 35 9.44 -21.71 -31.85
C ILE A 35 9.19 -20.20 -31.71
N ALA A 36 8.96 -19.49 -32.82
CA ALA A 36 8.63 -18.07 -32.80
C ALA A 36 7.32 -17.79 -32.03
N LEU A 37 6.27 -18.59 -32.25
CA LEU A 37 5.02 -18.49 -31.51
C LEU A 37 5.22 -18.75 -30.01
N VAL A 38 5.99 -19.78 -29.63
CA VAL A 38 6.29 -20.09 -28.22
C VAL A 38 7.06 -18.94 -27.56
N MET A 39 8.05 -18.36 -28.24
CA MET A 39 8.77 -17.18 -27.75
C MET A 39 7.85 -15.98 -27.58
N ILE A 40 6.94 -15.74 -28.54
CA ILE A 40 5.97 -14.64 -28.47
C ILE A 40 5.01 -14.86 -27.30
N PHE A 41 4.39 -16.05 -27.17
CA PHE A 41 3.49 -16.36 -26.06
C PHE A 41 4.17 -16.27 -24.69
N SER A 42 5.42 -16.76 -24.57
CA SER A 42 6.22 -16.62 -23.36
C SER A 42 6.51 -15.14 -23.05
N SER A 43 6.83 -14.33 -24.07
CA SER A 43 7.06 -12.89 -23.90
C SER A 43 5.79 -12.12 -23.52
N VAL A 44 4.62 -12.56 -24.00
CA VAL A 44 3.31 -11.94 -23.71
C VAL A 44 2.86 -12.31 -22.30
N GLN A 45 3.00 -13.57 -21.88
CA GLN A 45 2.70 -13.99 -20.50
C GLN A 45 3.60 -13.31 -19.46
N HIS A 46 4.80 -12.84 -19.84
CA HIS A 46 5.71 -12.13 -18.93
C HIS A 46 5.61 -10.60 -19.02
N ARG A 47 4.79 -10.06 -19.94
CA ARG A 47 4.59 -8.61 -20.11
C ARG A 47 3.45 -8.03 -19.28
N GLU A 48 2.56 -8.86 -18.74
CA GLU A 48 1.78 -8.46 -17.58
C GLU A 48 2.75 -8.46 -16.40
N ALA A 49 3.26 -7.26 -16.06
CA ALA A 49 3.99 -7.08 -14.81
C ALA A 49 3.18 -7.76 -13.70
N PRO A 50 3.77 -8.63 -12.86
CA PRO A 50 3.03 -9.32 -11.82
C PRO A 50 2.41 -8.24 -10.94
N CYS A 51 1.11 -8.01 -11.13
CA CYS A 51 0.39 -7.13 -10.25
C CYS A 51 0.47 -7.74 -8.86
N GLN A 52 0.72 -6.92 -7.85
CA GLN A 52 0.56 -7.41 -6.50
C GLN A 52 -0.91 -7.78 -6.31
N ASP A 53 -1.18 -9.08 -6.19
CA ASP A 53 -2.53 -9.60 -5.95
C ASP A 53 -3.11 -9.12 -4.61
N ARG A 54 -2.25 -8.63 -3.71
CA ARG A 54 -2.61 -8.23 -2.35
C ARG A 54 -1.78 -7.06 -1.84
N ALA A 55 -2.40 -6.24 -0.99
CA ALA A 55 -1.70 -5.26 -0.16
C ALA A 55 -0.86 -5.96 0.93
N HIS A 56 0.15 -5.26 1.45
CA HIS A 56 1.02 -5.77 2.51
C HIS A 56 0.33 -5.75 3.88
N GLU A 57 -0.65 -4.87 4.05
CA GLU A 57 -1.43 -4.71 5.27
C GLU A 57 -2.85 -4.28 4.91
N ALA A 58 -3.84 -4.75 5.67
CA ALA A 58 -5.21 -4.25 5.64
C ALA A 58 -5.48 -3.49 6.94
N GLU A 59 -6.02 -2.27 6.83
CA GLU A 59 -6.22 -1.33 7.92
C GLU A 59 -7.63 -0.72 7.84
N PHE A 60 -8.36 -0.74 8.96
CA PHE A 60 -9.65 -0.08 9.11
C PHE A 60 -9.61 0.91 10.26
N ASP A 61 -10.10 2.11 9.97
CA ASP A 61 -10.05 3.24 10.88
C ASP A 61 -11.45 3.62 11.38
N PHE A 62 -11.50 3.96 12.66
CA PHE A 62 -12.68 4.53 13.31
C PHE A 62 -12.27 5.81 14.02
N MET A 63 -12.86 6.92 13.60
CA MET A 63 -12.65 8.23 14.22
C MET A 63 -13.70 8.42 15.31
N ILE A 64 -13.26 8.78 16.51
CA ILE A 64 -14.06 8.99 17.72
C ILE A 64 -13.76 10.41 18.24
N PRO A 65 -14.75 11.22 18.66
CA PRO A 65 -14.50 12.59 19.09
C PRO A 65 -13.66 12.65 20.37
N SER A 66 -12.95 13.77 20.60
CA SER A 66 -12.04 13.91 21.74
C SER A 66 -12.69 14.02 23.11
N ASP A 67 -14.02 14.15 23.19
CA ASP A 67 -14.77 14.18 24.45
C ASP A 67 -14.79 12.82 25.15
N SER A 68 -14.53 11.75 24.40
CA SER A 68 -14.40 10.40 24.91
C SER A 68 -13.07 10.20 25.65
N THR A 69 -13.06 9.40 26.71
CA THR A 69 -11.81 8.99 27.37
C THR A 69 -11.27 7.70 26.76
N ARG A 70 -9.97 7.45 26.93
CA ARG A 70 -9.34 6.18 26.54
C ARG A 70 -10.08 4.98 27.14
N GLU A 71 -10.41 5.05 28.42
CA GLU A 71 -11.05 3.96 29.17
C GLU A 71 -12.44 3.66 28.60
N ALA A 72 -13.20 4.69 28.24
CA ALA A 72 -14.51 4.53 27.60
C ALA A 72 -14.39 3.82 26.25
N ILE A 73 -13.38 4.20 25.43
CA ILE A 73 -13.12 3.58 24.13
C ILE A 73 -12.70 2.11 24.30
N VAL A 74 -11.76 1.83 25.20
CA VAL A 74 -11.27 0.47 25.47
C VAL A 74 -12.41 -0.42 25.99
N THR A 75 -13.20 0.07 26.94
CA THR A 75 -14.35 -0.65 27.50
C THR A 75 -15.40 -0.93 26.43
N ALA A 76 -15.67 0.04 25.55
CA ALA A 76 -16.58 -0.14 24.42
C ALA A 76 -16.06 -1.24 23.47
N LEU A 77 -14.77 -1.21 23.11
CA LEU A 77 -14.16 -2.21 22.24
C LEU A 77 -14.21 -3.61 22.85
N GLN A 78 -13.88 -3.75 24.13
CA GLN A 78 -13.98 -5.02 24.87
C GLN A 78 -15.42 -5.54 24.87
N THR A 79 -16.40 -4.69 25.22
CA THR A 79 -17.82 -5.05 25.25
C THR A 79 -18.33 -5.49 23.86
N ILE A 80 -17.89 -4.83 22.79
CA ILE A 80 -18.28 -5.19 21.42
C ILE A 80 -17.70 -6.55 21.02
N LEU A 81 -16.44 -6.81 21.38
CA LEU A 81 -15.74 -8.03 20.99
C LEU A 81 -16.13 -9.24 21.84
N GLU A 82 -16.46 -9.04 23.12
CA GLU A 82 -16.97 -10.11 23.99
C GLU A 82 -18.25 -10.74 23.43
N LYS A 83 -19.13 -9.94 22.81
CA LYS A 83 -20.34 -10.43 22.10
C LYS A 83 -20.03 -11.36 20.92
N ARG A 84 -18.78 -11.36 20.45
CA ARG A 84 -18.26 -12.22 19.37
C ARG A 84 -17.31 -13.31 19.91
N HIS A 85 -17.29 -13.54 21.22
CA HIS A 85 -16.30 -14.42 21.88
C HIS A 85 -14.84 -14.03 21.59
N CYS A 86 -14.63 -12.74 21.30
CA CYS A 86 -13.32 -12.16 21.07
C CYS A 86 -12.88 -11.35 22.29
N TRP A 87 -11.58 -11.29 22.53
CA TRP A 87 -11.00 -10.64 23.69
C TRP A 87 -9.87 -9.70 23.25
N LEU A 88 -9.74 -8.57 23.95
CA LEU A 88 -8.63 -7.64 23.84
C LEU A 88 -7.96 -7.51 25.20
N ASP A 89 -6.65 -7.66 25.21
CA ASP A 89 -5.81 -7.43 26.36
C ASP A 89 -4.99 -6.15 26.13
N PHE A 90 -5.62 -5.00 26.39
CA PHE A 90 -4.88 -3.75 26.46
C PHE A 90 -4.12 -3.72 27.77
N ALA A 91 -2.78 -3.67 27.68
CA ALA A 91 -1.97 -3.43 28.85
C ALA A 91 -2.41 -2.13 29.56
N PRO A 92 -2.46 -2.10 30.90
CA PRO A 92 -2.67 -0.87 31.64
C PRO A 92 -1.60 0.14 31.24
N GLN A 93 -1.93 1.43 31.30
CA GLN A 93 -1.01 2.49 30.95
C GLN A 93 0.16 2.47 31.95
N ASN A 94 1.30 1.91 31.53
CA ASN A 94 2.54 1.97 32.31
C ASN A 94 3.00 3.44 32.37
N ASP A 95 3.79 3.78 33.40
CA ASP A 95 4.45 5.08 33.56
C ASP A 95 5.47 5.42 32.45
N ASP A 96 5.67 4.52 31.48
CA ASP A 96 6.51 4.76 30.31
C ASP A 96 5.92 5.90 29.47
N ALA A 97 6.76 6.88 29.14
CA ALA A 97 6.33 8.05 28.42
C ALA A 97 5.69 7.64 27.07
N PRO A 98 4.47 8.12 26.76
CA PRO A 98 3.79 7.76 25.52
C PRO A 98 4.65 8.05 24.29
N THR A 99 4.71 7.12 23.35
CA THR A 99 5.37 7.34 22.06
C THR A 99 4.61 8.39 21.26
N LYS A 100 5.12 9.61 21.28
CA LYS A 100 4.59 10.75 20.51
C LYS A 100 5.24 10.78 19.13
N MET A 101 4.41 10.66 18.10
CA MET A 101 4.83 10.79 16.71
C MET A 101 4.34 12.12 16.16
N GLN A 102 5.14 12.75 15.29
CA GLN A 102 4.73 13.95 14.56
C GLN A 102 4.81 13.68 13.07
N LEU A 103 3.74 14.01 12.36
CA LEU A 103 3.62 13.95 10.90
C LEU A 103 3.62 15.38 10.36
N SER A 104 4.61 15.72 9.55
CA SER A 104 4.66 16.99 8.82
C SER A 104 4.43 16.73 7.34
N VAL A 105 3.37 17.30 6.76
CA VAL A 105 3.16 17.28 5.30
C VAL A 105 4.08 18.32 4.68
N LEU A 106 5.00 17.87 3.83
CA LEU A 106 5.98 18.71 3.15
C LEU A 106 5.52 19.00 1.73
N ASP A 107 5.41 20.28 1.38
CA ASP A 107 5.19 20.72 0.01
C ASP A 107 5.79 22.12 -0.20
N THR A 108 5.82 22.55 -1.45
CA THR A 108 6.03 23.94 -1.85
C THR A 108 4.75 24.76 -1.61
N THR A 109 4.89 26.08 -1.54
CA THR A 109 3.73 27.01 -1.46
C THR A 109 2.78 26.90 -2.66
N ALA A 110 3.29 26.45 -3.81
CA ALA A 110 2.51 26.24 -5.02
C ALA A 110 1.85 24.84 -5.12
N GLY A 111 2.05 23.96 -4.14
CA GLY A 111 1.47 22.61 -4.14
C GLY A 111 2.06 21.70 -5.24
N LEU A 112 3.37 21.76 -5.47
CA LEU A 112 4.06 20.95 -6.47
C LEU A 112 3.86 19.44 -6.30
N ILE A 113 3.86 18.92 -5.07
CA ILE A 113 3.71 17.48 -4.79
C ILE A 113 2.21 17.13 -4.79
N ALA A 114 1.41 17.89 -4.05
CA ALA A 114 -0.04 17.73 -3.96
C ALA A 114 -0.74 17.80 -5.33
N GLY A 115 -0.36 18.76 -6.16
CA GLY A 115 -0.90 18.96 -7.50
C GLY A 115 -0.62 17.82 -8.49
N ARG A 116 0.19 16.83 -8.08
CA ARG A 116 0.47 15.60 -8.85
C ARG A 116 -0.19 14.36 -8.24
N GLY A 117 -1.00 14.52 -7.19
CA GLY A 117 -1.68 13.41 -6.52
C GLY A 117 -0.83 12.67 -5.50
N PHE A 118 0.25 13.30 -5.00
CA PHE A 118 1.11 12.71 -3.97
C PHE A 118 1.06 13.54 -2.68
N ARG A 119 1.40 12.91 -1.56
CA ARG A 119 1.77 13.62 -0.33
C ARG A 119 3.15 13.17 0.10
N LEU A 120 4.03 14.12 0.37
CA LEU A 120 5.28 13.83 1.06
C LEU A 120 5.06 14.10 2.55
N VAL A 121 5.20 13.07 3.37
CA VAL A 121 5.02 13.15 4.82
C VAL A 121 6.34 12.85 5.50
N ARG A 122 6.80 13.76 6.36
CA ARG A 122 7.89 13.47 7.29
C ARG A 122 7.32 13.03 8.62
N ARG A 123 7.47 11.75 8.95
CA ARG A 123 7.16 11.20 10.27
C ARG A 123 8.40 11.21 11.14
N SER A 124 8.33 11.86 12.31
CA SER A 124 9.40 11.82 13.30
C SER A 124 9.03 10.87 14.45
N ASP A 125 9.95 9.96 14.73
CA ASP A 125 9.90 9.00 15.83
C ASP A 125 11.22 9.09 16.62
N GLY A 126 11.21 9.88 17.69
CA GLY A 126 12.42 10.21 18.44
C GLY A 126 13.49 10.89 17.56
N SER A 127 14.64 10.23 17.41
CA SER A 127 15.76 10.69 16.57
C SER A 127 15.71 10.21 15.12
N ASN A 128 14.70 9.40 14.77
CA ASN A 128 14.52 8.84 13.45
C ASN A 128 13.46 9.60 12.66
N TYR A 129 13.68 9.78 11.36
CA TYR A 129 12.79 10.46 10.44
C TYR A 129 12.47 9.55 9.26
N HIS A 130 11.20 9.31 9.02
CA HIS A 130 10.71 8.68 7.80
C HIS A 130 10.21 9.75 6.84
N TYR A 131 10.77 9.81 5.64
CA TYR A 131 10.21 10.58 4.53
C TYR A 131 9.39 9.64 3.67
N GLU A 132 8.08 9.80 3.72
CA GLU A 132 7.11 8.90 3.12
C GLU A 132 6.43 9.63 1.97
N LEU A 133 6.72 9.22 0.74
CA LEU A 133 5.95 9.61 -0.42
C LEU A 133 4.74 8.69 -0.52
N ARG A 134 3.55 9.27 -0.46
CA ARG A 134 2.27 8.56 -0.40
C ARG A 134 1.42 8.86 -1.63
N ALA A 135 0.73 7.84 -2.13
CA ALA A 135 -0.25 7.92 -3.21
C ALA A 135 -1.43 6.99 -2.91
N VAL A 136 -2.64 7.37 -3.32
CA VAL A 136 -3.86 6.56 -3.14
C VAL A 136 -4.39 6.10 -4.49
N PHE A 137 -4.79 4.82 -4.54
CA PHE A 137 -5.34 4.19 -5.72
C PHE A 137 -6.65 3.46 -5.42
N ASP A 138 -7.47 3.30 -6.45
CA ASP A 138 -8.73 2.56 -6.36
C ASP A 138 -8.55 1.05 -6.52
N LYS A 139 -7.46 0.63 -7.15
CA LYS A 139 -7.14 -0.75 -7.47
C LYS A 139 -5.65 -0.99 -7.33
N LEU A 140 -5.27 -2.19 -6.88
CA LEU A 140 -3.87 -2.65 -6.87
C LEU A 140 -3.31 -2.79 -8.29
N CYS A 141 -4.16 -3.24 -9.22
CA CYS A 141 -3.78 -3.49 -10.60
C CYS A 141 -4.29 -2.42 -11.56
N GLY A 142 -3.48 -2.11 -12.57
CA GLY A 142 -3.87 -1.25 -13.69
C GLY A 142 -3.92 0.24 -13.36
N THR A 143 -3.51 0.65 -12.15
CA THR A 143 -3.38 2.07 -11.78
C THR A 143 -1.96 2.28 -11.25
N TYR A 144 -1.12 2.94 -12.04
CA TYR A 144 0.24 3.30 -11.63
C TYR A 144 0.35 4.81 -11.45
N PRO A 145 1.15 5.27 -10.48
CA PRO A 145 1.42 6.69 -10.34
C PRO A 145 2.10 7.24 -11.60
N LEU A 146 1.74 8.46 -12.00
CA LEU A 146 2.38 9.17 -13.13
C LEU A 146 3.86 9.48 -12.88
N ILE A 147 4.28 9.43 -11.62
CA ILE A 147 5.65 9.70 -11.19
C ILE A 147 6.14 8.44 -10.47
N SER A 148 7.32 7.94 -10.83
CA SER A 148 7.93 6.81 -10.11
C SER A 148 8.07 7.16 -8.62
N MET A 149 7.65 6.24 -7.75
CA MET A 149 7.81 6.35 -6.30
C MET A 149 9.09 5.67 -5.80
N GLU A 150 10.01 5.32 -6.71
CA GLU A 150 11.33 4.79 -6.36
C GLU A 150 12.07 5.72 -5.40
N VAL A 151 12.74 5.10 -4.42
CA VAL A 151 13.49 5.80 -3.37
C VAL A 151 14.94 5.38 -3.42
N MET A 152 15.84 6.36 -3.44
CA MET A 152 17.28 6.15 -3.38
C MET A 152 17.82 6.51 -2.00
N ALA A 153 18.39 5.51 -1.32
CA ALA A 153 19.28 5.75 -0.19
C ALA A 153 20.63 6.27 -0.71
N ASN A 154 21.25 7.14 0.06
CA ASN A 154 22.54 7.78 -0.28
C ASN A 154 23.65 7.43 0.72
N VAL A 155 23.31 6.83 1.87
CA VAL A 155 24.24 6.50 2.96
C VAL A 155 23.84 5.20 3.63
N ASP A 156 24.82 4.50 4.23
CA ASP A 156 24.64 3.13 4.75
C ASP A 156 23.61 3.01 5.89
N TYR A 157 23.31 4.10 6.59
CA TYR A 157 22.32 4.11 7.68
C TYR A 157 20.90 4.40 7.19
N GLU A 158 20.72 4.78 5.92
CA GLU A 158 19.42 5.00 5.33
C GLU A 158 18.76 3.67 4.95
N ARG A 159 17.48 3.52 5.29
CA ARG A 159 16.71 2.31 4.93
C ARG A 159 15.51 2.69 4.09
N VAL A 160 15.36 2.01 2.97
CA VAL A 160 14.22 2.16 2.08
C VAL A 160 13.16 1.12 2.43
N THR A 161 11.90 1.51 2.42
CA THR A 161 10.78 0.58 2.57
C THR A 161 9.65 0.97 1.64
N TYR A 162 9.15 -0.01 0.90
CA TYR A 162 7.97 0.09 0.03
C TYR A 162 6.85 -0.70 0.68
N HIS A 163 5.66 -0.11 0.73
CA HIS A 163 4.53 -0.77 1.38
C HIS A 163 3.23 -0.30 0.73
N ILE A 164 2.24 -1.19 0.73
CA ILE A 164 0.90 -0.90 0.24
C ILE A 164 -0.08 -1.31 1.34
N LYS A 165 -0.95 -0.39 1.75
CA LYS A 165 -2.02 -0.64 2.71
C LYS A 165 -3.36 -0.59 2.01
N ALA A 166 -4.19 -1.60 2.21
CA ALA A 166 -5.62 -1.49 1.97
C ALA A 166 -6.24 -0.70 3.12
N THR A 167 -6.86 0.43 2.82
CA THR A 167 -7.53 1.32 3.78
C THR A 167 -8.94 1.64 3.30
N SER A 168 -9.90 1.69 4.22
CA SER A 168 -11.24 2.20 3.92
C SER A 168 -11.37 3.60 4.48
N LEU A 169 -11.04 4.61 3.66
CA LEU A 169 -11.02 6.02 4.05
C LEU A 169 -12.41 6.67 4.11
N ASN A 170 -13.49 5.95 3.75
CA ASN A 170 -14.85 6.50 3.68
C ASN A 170 -15.93 5.52 4.17
N THR A 171 -17.06 6.11 4.60
CA THR A 171 -18.30 5.45 5.03
C THR A 171 -18.92 4.50 3.99
N ASN A 172 -18.55 4.62 2.71
CA ASN A 172 -19.12 3.83 1.61
C ASN A 172 -18.47 2.44 1.42
N ASN A 173 -17.63 1.97 2.36
CA ASN A 173 -16.97 0.65 2.31
C ASN A 173 -16.09 0.41 1.06
N THR A 174 -15.77 1.45 0.29
CA THR A 174 -14.84 1.30 -0.83
C THR A 174 -13.42 1.20 -0.28
N VAL A 175 -12.76 0.07 -0.57
CA VAL A 175 -11.35 -0.13 -0.25
C VAL A 175 -10.53 0.74 -1.19
N LYS A 176 -9.62 1.51 -0.62
CA LYS A 176 -8.58 2.28 -1.31
C LYS A 176 -7.23 1.68 -0.96
N TYR A 177 -6.26 1.86 -1.83
CA TYR A 177 -4.91 1.35 -1.64
C TYR A 177 -3.96 2.53 -1.46
N LEU A 178 -3.44 2.69 -0.26
CA LEU A 178 -2.39 3.63 0.04
C LEU A 178 -1.04 2.97 -0.24
N GLN A 179 -0.42 3.36 -1.34
CA GLN A 179 0.98 3.04 -1.58
C GLN A 179 1.83 4.09 -0.90
N TYR A 180 2.88 3.67 -0.21
CA TYR A 180 3.91 4.58 0.23
C TYR A 180 5.30 4.00 0.06
N SER A 181 6.23 4.90 -0.23
CA SER A 181 7.63 4.61 -0.40
C SER A 181 8.37 5.52 0.56
N SER A 182 9.21 4.93 1.40
CA SER A 182 9.75 5.61 2.57
C SER A 182 11.25 5.49 2.68
N LEU A 183 11.89 6.58 3.08
CA LEU A 183 13.29 6.66 3.47
C LEU A 183 13.37 6.90 4.97
N LEU A 184 13.89 5.94 5.73
CA LEU A 184 14.29 6.12 7.13
C LEU A 184 15.69 6.71 7.18
N THR A 185 15.86 7.82 7.90
CA THR A 185 17.13 8.52 8.10
C THR A 185 17.20 9.16 9.49
N LYS A 186 18.41 9.51 9.94
CA LYS A 186 18.63 10.33 11.15
C LYS A 186 18.61 11.83 10.85
N GLU A 187 18.57 12.22 9.57
CA GLU A 187 18.63 13.61 9.13
C GLU A 187 17.24 14.26 8.99
N LYS A 188 16.90 15.12 9.96
CA LYS A 188 15.64 15.91 9.95
C LYS A 188 15.45 16.79 8.72
N ASN A 189 16.54 17.20 8.07
CA ASN A 189 16.58 18.12 6.94
C ASN A 189 17.02 17.44 5.63
N ARG A 190 16.92 16.11 5.56
CA ARG A 190 17.28 15.33 4.37
C ARG A 190 16.54 15.79 3.10
N VAL A 191 15.28 16.19 3.23
CA VAL A 191 14.45 16.70 2.13
C VAL A 191 13.83 18.04 2.52
N THR A 192 14.44 19.14 2.07
CA THR A 192 13.97 20.53 2.30
C THR A 192 13.87 21.35 1.02
N THR A 193 14.30 20.80 -0.12
CA THR A 193 14.31 21.46 -1.43
C THR A 193 13.89 20.47 -2.51
N VAL A 194 13.42 20.96 -3.66
CA VAL A 194 13.06 20.08 -4.79
C VAL A 194 14.26 19.27 -5.31
N PRO A 195 15.49 19.78 -5.41
CA PRO A 195 16.64 18.95 -5.81
C PRO A 195 16.94 17.82 -4.81
N GLN A 196 16.77 18.07 -3.50
CA GLN A 196 16.90 17.02 -2.50
C GLN A 196 15.77 15.99 -2.60
N LEU A 197 14.53 16.43 -2.89
CA LEU A 197 13.42 15.54 -3.20
C LEU A 197 13.75 14.66 -4.40
N GLN A 198 14.27 15.24 -5.48
CA GLN A 198 14.66 14.53 -6.70
C GLN A 198 15.80 13.54 -6.44
N SER A 199 16.75 13.89 -5.58
CA SER A 199 17.81 12.96 -5.15
C SER A 199 17.27 11.76 -4.38
N VAL A 200 16.27 11.94 -3.52
CA VAL A 200 15.67 10.85 -2.73
C VAL A 200 14.62 10.09 -3.53
N PHE A 201 13.83 10.77 -4.35
CA PHE A 201 12.75 10.23 -5.17
C PHE A 201 12.97 10.62 -6.64
N PRO A 202 13.79 9.85 -7.40
CA PRO A 202 14.21 10.22 -8.74
C PRO A 202 13.09 10.42 -9.75
N GLY A 203 11.91 9.84 -9.53
CA GLY A 203 10.75 10.09 -10.39
C GLY A 203 10.44 11.58 -10.56
N PHE A 204 10.71 12.42 -9.56
CA PHE A 204 10.46 13.86 -9.62
C PHE A 204 11.39 14.64 -10.56
N HIS A 205 12.45 14.02 -11.11
CA HIS A 205 13.29 14.67 -12.13
C HIS A 205 12.51 15.05 -13.39
N GLN A 206 11.42 14.33 -13.69
CA GLN A 206 10.57 14.63 -14.83
C GLN A 206 9.86 16.00 -14.75
N LEU A 207 9.81 16.60 -13.55
CA LEU A 207 9.28 17.95 -13.36
C LEU A 207 10.27 19.05 -13.76
N GLY A 208 11.49 18.67 -14.16
CA GLY A 208 12.55 19.60 -14.50
C GLY A 208 13.25 20.20 -13.27
N PRO A 209 14.25 21.07 -13.49
CA PRO A 209 14.97 21.72 -12.41
C PRO A 209 14.06 22.73 -11.69
N SER A 210 14.13 22.74 -10.36
CA SER A 210 13.42 23.71 -9.52
C SER A 210 14.28 24.07 -8.32
N THR A 211 14.27 25.35 -7.94
CA THR A 211 14.95 25.86 -6.74
C THR A 211 13.98 26.03 -5.56
N ALA A 212 12.74 25.59 -5.71
CA ALA A 212 11.72 25.75 -4.69
C ALA A 212 12.09 24.99 -3.41
N ARG A 213 11.73 25.60 -2.27
CA ARG A 213 11.87 25.01 -0.95
C ARG A 213 10.61 24.26 -0.56
N LEU A 214 10.80 23.15 0.13
CA LEU A 214 9.75 22.37 0.76
C LEU A 214 9.64 22.81 2.22
N SER A 215 8.40 23.08 2.65
CA SER A 215 8.08 23.46 4.01
C SER A 215 6.96 22.60 4.54
N ALA A 216 6.89 22.45 5.86
CA ALA A 216 5.75 21.81 6.50
C ALA A 216 4.51 22.70 6.31
N ILE A 217 3.60 22.32 5.42
CA ILE A 217 2.33 23.03 5.18
C ILE A 217 1.28 22.67 6.22
N GLN A 218 1.40 21.47 6.79
CA GLN A 218 0.56 20.94 7.84
C GLN A 218 1.40 20.08 8.79
N SER A 219 1.07 20.09 10.07
CA SER A 219 1.70 19.21 11.07
C SER A 219 0.68 18.71 12.09
N THR A 220 0.70 17.40 12.30
CA THR A 220 -0.19 16.72 13.23
C THR A 220 0.62 15.79 14.10
N LYS A 221 0.29 15.72 15.39
CA LYS A 221 0.89 14.81 16.35
C LYS A 221 -0.10 13.72 16.67
N TYR A 222 0.41 12.53 16.94
CA TYR A 222 -0.40 11.48 17.53
C TYR A 222 0.40 10.67 18.54
N THR A 223 -0.34 10.13 19.49
CA THR A 223 0.17 9.27 20.54
C THR A 223 -0.51 7.92 20.43
N VAL A 224 0.26 6.83 20.43
CA VAL A 224 -0.31 5.49 20.57
C VAL A 224 -0.58 5.24 22.04
N GLU A 225 -1.84 5.35 22.45
CA GLU A 225 -2.25 5.21 23.84
C GLU A 225 -2.37 3.73 24.23
N GLY A 226 -2.77 2.86 23.30
CA GLY A 226 -2.80 1.42 23.56
C GLY A 226 -2.77 0.59 22.29
N ALA A 227 -2.28 -0.65 22.40
CA ALA A 227 -2.39 -1.64 21.35
C ALA A 227 -2.59 -3.03 21.95
N SER A 228 -3.46 -3.83 21.33
CA SER A 228 -3.77 -5.20 21.73
C SER A 228 -3.90 -6.09 20.51
N GLN A 229 -3.54 -7.36 20.66
CA GLN A 229 -3.93 -8.42 19.73
C GLN A 229 -5.37 -8.86 20.01
N VAL A 230 -6.10 -9.29 18.98
CA VAL A 230 -7.42 -9.91 19.12
C VAL A 230 -7.27 -11.41 19.33
N TYR A 231 -7.95 -11.94 20.34
CA TYR A 231 -8.02 -13.37 20.62
C TYR A 231 -9.44 -13.88 20.43
N TYR A 232 -9.62 -15.03 19.79
CA TYR A 232 -10.90 -15.74 19.71
C TYR A 232 -10.79 -17.07 20.45
N ASN A 233 -11.62 -17.27 21.47
CA ASN A 233 -11.57 -18.45 22.34
C ASN A 233 -10.15 -18.78 22.86
N GLY A 234 -9.35 -17.75 23.18
CA GLY A 234 -7.99 -17.88 23.68
C GLY A 234 -6.90 -18.01 22.60
N SER A 235 -7.26 -18.14 21.31
CA SER A 235 -6.30 -18.22 20.21
C SER A 235 -6.10 -16.86 19.53
N PRO A 236 -4.86 -16.45 19.22
CA PRO A 236 -4.60 -15.20 18.50
C PRO A 236 -5.17 -15.23 17.08
N LEU A 237 -5.83 -14.16 16.66
CA LEU A 237 -6.34 -13.99 15.28
C LEU A 237 -5.36 -13.26 14.35
N ASP A 238 -4.15 -12.92 14.80
CA ASP A 238 -3.20 -12.06 14.07
C ASP A 238 -3.80 -10.72 13.59
N ILE A 239 -4.76 -10.20 14.37
CA ILE A 239 -5.37 -8.89 14.19
C ILE A 239 -4.96 -8.02 15.35
N ARG A 240 -4.54 -6.79 15.05
CA ARG A 240 -4.12 -5.80 16.04
C ARG A 240 -5.14 -4.66 16.08
N VAL A 241 -5.54 -4.28 17.29
CA VAL A 241 -6.30 -3.06 17.56
C VAL A 241 -5.37 -2.07 18.23
N SER A 242 -5.28 -0.84 17.72
CA SER A 242 -4.57 0.25 18.38
C SER A 242 -5.47 1.46 18.56
N VAL A 243 -5.30 2.13 19.70
CA VAL A 243 -6.00 3.36 20.06
C VAL A 243 -4.98 4.48 20.03
N GLN A 244 -5.25 5.47 19.19
CA GLN A 244 -4.36 6.59 18.97
C GLN A 244 -5.09 7.89 19.30
N HIS A 245 -4.43 8.80 20.00
CA HIS A 245 -4.95 10.15 20.21
C HIS A 245 -4.23 11.11 19.26
N TRP A 246 -5.00 11.82 18.44
CA TRP A 246 -4.51 12.69 17.36
C TRP A 246 -4.80 14.15 17.69
N GLN A 247 -3.78 14.99 17.56
CA GLN A 247 -3.85 16.42 17.85
C GLN A 247 -3.02 17.23 16.84
N SER A 248 -3.61 18.27 16.26
CA SER A 248 -2.88 19.22 15.40
C SER A 248 -2.22 20.33 16.21
N ASP A 249 -1.16 20.92 15.64
CA ASP A 249 -0.45 22.06 16.23
C ASP A 249 -1.35 23.31 16.37
N LYS A 250 -2.47 23.38 15.63
CA LYS A 250 -3.45 24.49 15.69
C LYS A 250 -4.53 24.30 16.76
N GLY A 251 -4.48 23.21 17.55
CA GLY A 251 -5.49 22.88 18.57
C GLY A 251 -6.70 22.11 18.05
N THR A 252 -6.99 22.17 16.75
CA THR A 252 -7.95 21.33 16.01
C THR A 252 -7.25 20.72 14.79
N PRO A 253 -7.56 19.47 14.37
CA PRO A 253 -8.51 18.55 14.96
C PRO A 253 -7.89 17.84 16.17
N ASN A 254 -8.75 17.46 17.11
CA ASN A 254 -8.41 16.66 18.29
C ASN A 254 -9.42 15.50 18.35
N PHE A 255 -8.95 14.26 18.25
CA PHE A 255 -9.83 13.10 18.17
C PHE A 255 -9.06 11.80 18.48
N TRP A 256 -9.82 10.74 18.71
CA TRP A 256 -9.32 9.39 18.85
C TRP A 256 -9.45 8.63 17.54
N ARG A 257 -8.40 7.91 17.16
CA ARG A 257 -8.41 6.97 16.04
C ARG A 257 -8.21 5.57 16.57
N VAL A 258 -9.22 4.73 16.39
CA VAL A 258 -9.08 3.28 16.59
C VAL A 258 -8.71 2.66 15.25
N VAL A 259 -7.57 2.00 15.21
CA VAL A 259 -7.04 1.34 14.02
C VAL A 259 -7.08 -0.16 14.25
N VAL A 260 -7.75 -0.89 13.37
CA VAL A 260 -7.76 -2.35 13.37
C VAL A 260 -7.04 -2.81 12.12
N SER A 261 -5.94 -3.56 12.27
CA SER A 261 -5.13 -3.98 11.13
C SER A 261 -4.64 -5.41 11.22
N THR A 262 -4.28 -5.96 10.06
CA THR A 262 -3.57 -7.24 9.95
C THR A 262 -2.59 -7.21 8.79
N GLN A 263 -1.48 -7.93 8.97
CA GLN A 263 -0.52 -8.25 7.91
C GLN A 263 -0.72 -9.68 7.40
N ASN A 264 -1.43 -10.53 8.17
CA ASN A 264 -1.67 -11.93 7.82
C ASN A 264 -2.82 -12.06 6.82
N MET A 265 -2.58 -12.77 5.71
CA MET A 265 -3.58 -13.04 4.67
C MET A 265 -4.77 -13.82 5.18
N MET A 266 -4.53 -14.79 6.05
CA MET A 266 -5.58 -15.67 6.56
C MET A 266 -6.52 -14.93 7.50
N ALA A 267 -6.03 -13.86 8.15
CA ALA A 267 -6.78 -13.04 9.09
C ALA A 267 -7.58 -11.91 8.44
N GLU A 268 -7.38 -11.64 7.14
CA GLU A 268 -8.02 -10.50 6.45
C GLU A 268 -9.55 -10.65 6.38
N ARG A 269 -10.04 -11.88 6.17
CA ARG A 269 -11.48 -12.18 6.19
C ARG A 269 -12.09 -11.93 7.57
N ASP A 270 -11.39 -12.34 8.62
CA ASP A 270 -11.82 -12.14 10.00
C ASP A 270 -11.77 -10.66 10.38
N LEU A 271 -10.77 -9.91 9.87
CA LEU A 271 -10.67 -8.47 10.01
C LEU A 271 -11.89 -7.75 9.40
N VAL A 272 -12.31 -8.12 8.20
CA VAL A 272 -13.52 -7.54 7.56
C VAL A 272 -14.77 -7.81 8.39
N SER A 273 -14.91 -9.03 8.92
CA SER A 273 -16.02 -9.38 9.81
C SER A 273 -16.00 -8.56 11.11
N LEU A 274 -14.84 -8.42 11.74
CA LEU A 274 -14.66 -7.64 12.97
C LEU A 274 -14.89 -6.15 12.73
N GLN A 275 -14.43 -5.61 11.60
CA GLN A 275 -14.64 -4.22 11.21
C GLN A 275 -16.12 -3.85 11.21
N SER A 276 -16.99 -4.71 10.63
CA SER A 276 -18.43 -4.47 10.61
C SER A 276 -19.03 -4.42 12.02
N SER A 277 -18.57 -5.31 12.91
CA SER A 277 -19.04 -5.42 14.29
C SER A 277 -18.59 -4.23 15.14
N ILE A 278 -17.34 -3.82 15.00
CA ILE A 278 -16.79 -2.64 15.67
C ILE A 278 -17.52 -1.38 15.21
N ARG A 279 -17.74 -1.22 13.90
CA ARG A 279 -18.50 -0.09 13.37
C ARG A 279 -19.91 -0.03 13.96
N GLU A 280 -20.64 -1.14 13.90
CA GLU A 280 -22.02 -1.21 14.39
C GLU A 280 -22.08 -0.93 15.90
N GLY A 281 -21.16 -1.51 16.67
CA GLY A 281 -21.06 -1.31 18.11
C GLY A 281 -20.77 0.13 18.50
N LEU A 282 -19.76 0.75 17.88
CA LEU A 282 -19.41 2.15 18.13
C LEU A 282 -20.50 3.11 17.67
N THR A 283 -21.22 2.79 16.59
CA THR A 283 -22.40 3.56 16.15
C THR A 283 -23.51 3.50 17.18
N LYS A 284 -23.84 2.31 17.71
CA LYS A 284 -24.87 2.14 18.75
C LYS A 284 -24.55 2.90 20.03
N LEU A 285 -23.27 3.07 20.34
CA LEU A 285 -22.78 3.83 21.48
C LEU A 285 -22.62 5.34 21.19
N ASN A 286 -22.95 5.80 19.98
CA ASN A 286 -22.74 7.17 19.51
C ASN A 286 -21.31 7.69 19.67
N LEU A 287 -20.32 6.79 19.56
CA LEU A 287 -18.90 7.12 19.71
C LEU A 287 -18.23 7.49 18.39
N LEU A 288 -18.84 7.19 17.24
CA LEU A 288 -18.24 7.53 15.95
C LEU A 288 -18.46 9.02 15.62
N CYS A 289 -17.44 9.65 15.04
CA CYS A 289 -17.58 10.98 14.48
C CYS A 289 -18.56 10.97 13.30
N ASN A 290 -19.49 11.92 13.29
CA ASN A 290 -20.33 12.17 12.12
C ASN A 290 -19.53 12.89 11.04
N ALA A 291 -19.81 12.59 9.76
CA ALA A 291 -19.16 13.22 8.60
C ALA A 291 -19.33 14.75 8.54
N THR A 292 -20.22 15.32 9.36
CA THR A 292 -20.49 16.75 9.51
C THR A 292 -19.80 17.39 10.71
N SER A 293 -19.15 16.60 11.58
CA SER A 293 -18.42 17.13 12.74
C SER A 293 -17.00 17.53 12.32
N SER A 294 -16.78 18.83 12.19
CA SER A 294 -15.48 19.44 11.84
C SER A 294 -14.32 19.02 12.77
N LEU A 295 -14.63 18.46 13.94
CA LEU A 295 -13.67 18.01 14.95
C LEU A 295 -12.87 16.77 14.54
N CYS A 296 -13.40 15.92 13.66
CA CYS A 296 -12.78 14.64 13.33
C CYS A 296 -12.31 14.52 11.87
N THR A 297 -12.89 15.29 10.95
CA THR A 297 -12.72 15.04 9.52
C THR A 297 -11.95 16.10 8.77
N ASP A 298 -12.03 17.38 9.12
CA ASP A 298 -11.71 18.42 8.12
C ASP A 298 -10.20 18.69 7.94
N GLU A 299 -9.35 18.04 8.73
CA GLU A 299 -7.94 18.41 8.80
C GLU A 299 -6.95 17.23 8.83
N LEU A 300 -7.35 15.99 8.53
CA LEU A 300 -6.36 14.90 8.33
C LEU A 300 -6.21 14.49 6.88
N ASP A 301 -5.80 15.44 6.05
CA ASP A 301 -5.27 15.18 4.70
C ASP A 301 -3.81 14.65 4.75
N VAL A 302 -3.56 13.72 5.68
CA VAL A 302 -2.26 13.02 5.81
C VAL A 302 -2.22 11.78 4.90
N TYR A 303 -3.38 11.41 4.35
CA TYR A 303 -3.60 10.22 3.54
C TYR A 303 -4.08 10.51 2.11
N LEU A 304 -4.07 11.77 1.65
CA LEU A 304 -4.75 12.22 0.43
C LEU A 304 -6.27 12.13 0.55
N ARG A 305 -6.92 13.25 0.91
CA ARG A 305 -8.32 13.51 0.56
C ARG A 305 -8.41 14.25 -0.76
#